data_AF-A0A6I4M4Z9-F1
#
_entry.id   AF-A0A6I4M4Z9-F1
#
_cell.length_a   1.000
_cell.length_b   1.000
_cell.length_c   1.000
_cell.angle_alpha   90.00
_cell.angle_beta   90.00
_cell.angle_gamma   90.00
#
_symmetry.space_group_name_H-M   'P 1'
#
loop_
_entity.id
_entity.type
_entity.pdbx_description
1 polymer ?
#
loop_
_entity_poly.entity_id
_entity_poly.type
_entity_poly.pdbx_seq_one_letter_code
_entity_poly.pdbx_strand_id
1 'polypeptide(L)'
;MTSDSTISVLRDVLRVYDHRYLDLDRRQRERLVDGTRRVIGDEGLSDAARAALPAADRLRAFCIQYGLRDELERLIRDEVEGSPAGAVVVGGRIYAMYPYLRGVPRQDADITTEVGVEHRLDAVSWQGRRVRIRGTAMLERVETNRTAVEVVLRERTTGREHAFPADPRPAPGTGTGGFEALADPSGVEPGRWDVHVAATAHGVTREARFGSRRADGLKTAPQRRPVGGHHVSVYFTKGGHLALVVREDAGATSLRARLRRRLSRSATPR
;
A
#
# COMPACT_ATOMS: atom_id res chain seq x y z
N MET A 1 -8.30 -33.03 16.66
CA MET A 1 -8.51 -31.91 15.72
C MET A 1 -7.15 -31.46 15.22
N THR A 2 -6.97 -31.25 13.92
CA THR A 2 -5.72 -30.68 13.39
C THR A 2 -5.60 -29.21 13.81
N SER A 3 -4.38 -28.69 13.86
CA SER A 3 -4.12 -27.27 14.19
C SER A 3 -4.95 -26.34 13.28
N ASP A 4 -5.08 -26.67 12.00
CA ASP A 4 -5.82 -25.89 11.01
C ASP A 4 -7.33 -25.82 11.29
N SER A 5 -7.96 -26.94 11.71
CA SER A 5 -9.38 -26.92 12.07
C SER A 5 -9.64 -26.03 13.28
N THR A 6 -8.72 -26.01 14.24
CA THR A 6 -8.84 -25.18 15.45
C THR A 6 -8.71 -23.70 15.12
N ILE A 7 -7.75 -23.34 14.27
CA ILE A 7 -7.56 -21.95 13.80
C ILE A 7 -8.76 -21.46 13.00
N SER A 8 -9.34 -22.31 12.14
CA SER A 8 -10.56 -21.96 11.39
C SER A 8 -11.73 -21.66 12.32
N VAL A 9 -11.96 -22.50 13.32
CA VAL A 9 -13.03 -22.29 14.32
C VAL A 9 -12.80 -21.00 15.11
N LEU A 10 -11.56 -20.75 15.57
CA LEU A 10 -11.23 -19.52 16.27
C LEU A 10 -11.52 -18.28 15.43
N ARG A 11 -11.13 -18.30 14.15
CA ARG A 11 -11.40 -17.21 13.21
C ARG A 11 -12.90 -16.97 13.04
N ASP A 12 -13.67 -18.04 12.84
CA ASP A 12 -15.12 -17.93 12.65
C ASP A 12 -15.83 -17.38 13.89
N VAL A 13 -15.41 -17.83 15.08
CA VAL A 13 -15.94 -17.35 16.36
C VAL A 13 -15.55 -15.88 16.59
N LEU A 14 -14.31 -15.48 16.32
CA LEU A 14 -13.86 -14.09 16.53
C LEU A 14 -14.46 -13.11 15.51
N ARG A 15 -14.89 -13.59 14.34
CA ARG A 15 -15.54 -12.78 13.31
C ARG A 15 -16.94 -12.31 13.70
N VAL A 16 -17.62 -12.94 14.66
CA VAL A 16 -18.97 -12.52 15.09
C VAL A 16 -18.96 -11.26 15.97
N TYR A 17 -17.78 -10.87 16.45
CA TYR A 17 -17.54 -9.66 17.22
C TYR A 17 -17.45 -8.44 16.28
N ASP A 18 -18.55 -8.16 15.59
CA ASP A 18 -18.78 -7.01 14.74
C ASP A 18 -20.09 -6.31 15.15
N HIS A 19 -20.77 -5.60 14.24
CA HIS A 19 -22.10 -5.03 14.49
C HIS A 19 -23.09 -6.03 15.11
N ARG A 20 -23.01 -7.33 14.74
CA ARG A 20 -23.88 -8.38 15.29
C ARG A 20 -23.71 -8.53 16.79
N TYR A 21 -22.49 -8.39 17.32
CA TYR A 21 -22.23 -8.42 18.75
C TYR A 21 -22.80 -7.17 19.45
N LEU A 22 -22.68 -6.02 18.81
CA LEU A 22 -23.24 -4.76 19.31
C LEU A 22 -24.78 -4.75 19.30
N ASP A 23 -25.43 -5.53 18.44
CA ASP A 23 -26.89 -5.64 18.39
C ASP A 23 -27.47 -6.58 19.47
N LEU A 24 -26.63 -7.40 20.12
CA LEU A 24 -27.06 -8.32 21.18
C LEU A 24 -27.41 -7.57 22.48
N ASP A 25 -28.37 -8.13 23.22
CA ASP A 25 -28.61 -7.71 24.60
C ASP A 25 -27.45 -8.11 25.53
N ARG A 26 -27.39 -7.49 26.71
CA ARG A 26 -26.32 -7.73 27.68
C ARG A 26 -26.14 -9.21 28.04
N ARG A 27 -27.23 -9.96 28.28
CA ARG A 27 -27.15 -11.38 28.66
C ARG A 27 -26.67 -12.25 27.50
N GLN A 28 -27.04 -11.90 26.27
CA GLN A 28 -26.55 -12.55 25.06
C GLN A 28 -25.05 -12.29 24.86
N ARG A 29 -24.59 -11.04 25.01
CA ARG A 29 -23.15 -10.70 24.95
C ARG A 29 -22.33 -11.44 26.00
N GLU A 30 -22.81 -11.48 27.24
CA GLU A 30 -22.15 -12.20 28.34
C GLU A 30 -21.99 -13.69 28.01
N ARG A 31 -23.05 -14.35 27.55
CA ARG A 31 -23.01 -15.77 27.15
C ARG A 31 -22.05 -16.02 26.00
N LEU A 32 -22.02 -15.14 25.00
CA LEU A 32 -21.14 -15.27 23.84
C LEU A 32 -19.66 -15.10 24.23
N VAL A 33 -19.35 -14.10 25.06
CA VAL A 33 -17.99 -13.88 25.58
C VAL A 33 -17.54 -15.07 26.41
N ASP A 34 -18.38 -15.57 27.32
CA ASP A 34 -18.02 -16.71 28.16
C ASP A 34 -17.86 -18.00 27.35
N GLY A 35 -18.70 -18.21 26.34
CA GLY A 35 -18.55 -19.32 25.39
C GLY A 35 -17.25 -19.23 24.59
N THR A 36 -16.90 -18.03 24.12
CA THR A 36 -15.67 -17.80 23.35
C THR A 36 -14.43 -17.96 24.21
N ARG A 37 -14.46 -17.48 25.46
CA ARG A 37 -13.36 -17.69 26.42
C ARG A 37 -13.06 -19.18 26.62
N ARG A 38 -14.08 -20.03 26.67
CA ARG A 38 -13.89 -21.50 26.76
C ARG A 38 -13.22 -22.10 25.52
N VAL A 39 -13.49 -21.55 24.33
CA VAL A 39 -12.85 -21.99 23.08
C VAL A 39 -11.39 -21.54 23.03
N ILE A 40 -11.10 -20.32 23.49
CA ILE A 40 -9.73 -19.79 23.58
C ILE A 40 -8.91 -20.56 24.63
N GLY A 41 -9.52 -20.90 25.76
CA GLY A 41 -8.87 -21.56 26.88
C GLY A 41 -8.02 -20.62 27.74
N ASP A 42 -7.58 -21.10 28.90
CA ASP A 42 -6.85 -20.29 29.88
C ASP A 42 -5.44 -19.90 29.39
N GLU A 43 -4.82 -20.76 28.58
CA GLU A 43 -3.50 -20.51 27.95
C GLU A 43 -3.55 -19.41 26.87
N GLY A 44 -4.74 -19.07 26.37
CA GLY A 44 -4.92 -18.09 25.32
C GLY A 44 -4.62 -18.64 23.92
N LEU A 45 -4.38 -17.73 22.98
CA LEU A 45 -4.04 -18.10 21.61
C LEU A 45 -2.67 -18.81 21.57
N SER A 46 -2.58 -19.89 20.78
CA SER A 46 -1.30 -20.49 20.42
C SER A 46 -0.51 -19.60 19.46
N ASP A 47 0.80 -19.81 19.34
CA ASP A 47 1.63 -19.04 18.41
C ASP A 47 1.22 -19.24 16.94
N ALA A 48 0.79 -20.46 16.59
CA ALA A 48 0.23 -20.76 15.27
C ALA A 48 -1.06 -19.95 15.01
N ALA A 49 -1.94 -19.84 16.01
CA ALA A 49 -3.14 -19.01 15.89
C ALA A 49 -2.79 -17.52 15.76
N ARG A 50 -1.84 -17.01 16.56
CA ARG A 50 -1.38 -15.61 16.46
C ARG A 50 -0.75 -15.26 15.12
N ALA A 51 -0.07 -16.22 14.49
CA ALA A 51 0.53 -16.02 13.17
C ALA A 51 -0.52 -16.02 12.04
N ALA A 52 -1.63 -16.74 12.23
CA ALA A 52 -2.67 -16.89 11.22
C ALA A 52 -3.81 -15.86 11.33
N LEU A 53 -4.01 -15.26 12.51
CA LEU A 53 -5.09 -14.33 12.79
C LEU A 53 -4.67 -12.86 12.57
N PRO A 54 -5.54 -12.02 11.98
CA PRO A 54 -5.37 -10.57 11.97
C PRO A 54 -5.24 -9.98 13.38
N ALA A 55 -4.61 -8.82 13.51
CA ALA A 55 -4.46 -8.10 14.77
C ALA A 55 -5.80 -7.81 15.47
N ALA A 56 -6.83 -7.42 14.72
CA ALA A 56 -8.18 -7.20 15.25
C ALA A 56 -8.69 -8.43 16.02
N ASP A 57 -8.57 -9.63 15.43
CA ASP A 57 -9.04 -10.87 16.05
C ASP A 57 -8.20 -11.24 17.28
N ARG A 58 -6.89 -11.00 17.25
CA ARG A 58 -5.99 -11.23 18.39
C ARG A 58 -6.27 -10.28 19.55
N LEU A 59 -6.56 -9.02 19.26
CA LEU A 59 -6.96 -8.03 20.26
C LEU A 59 -8.32 -8.37 20.89
N ARG A 60 -9.29 -8.83 20.10
CA ARG A 60 -10.57 -9.32 20.63
C ARG A 60 -10.36 -10.54 21.53
N ALA A 61 -9.53 -11.50 21.10
CA ALA A 61 -9.19 -12.67 21.92
C ALA A 61 -8.53 -12.26 23.24
N PHE A 62 -7.62 -11.28 23.22
CA PHE A 62 -7.03 -10.69 24.43
C PHE A 62 -8.11 -10.11 25.35
N CYS A 63 -9.00 -9.25 24.85
CA CYS A 63 -10.06 -8.68 25.68
C CYS A 63 -10.97 -9.75 26.29
N ILE A 64 -11.33 -10.78 25.51
CA ILE A 64 -12.14 -11.90 25.98
C ILE A 64 -11.42 -12.69 27.07
N GLN A 65 -10.14 -13.03 26.86
CA GLN A 65 -9.34 -13.79 27.83
C GLN A 65 -9.24 -13.05 29.17
N TYR A 66 -9.00 -11.74 29.16
CA TYR A 66 -8.81 -10.94 30.37
C TYR A 66 -10.08 -10.28 30.92
N GLY A 67 -11.25 -10.54 30.31
CA GLY A 67 -12.53 -10.01 30.81
C GLY A 67 -12.73 -8.51 30.60
N LEU A 68 -12.05 -7.93 29.63
CA LEU A 68 -12.09 -6.50 29.27
C LEU A 68 -13.31 -6.20 28.38
N ARG A 69 -14.51 -6.28 28.96
CA ARG A 69 -15.77 -6.21 28.21
C ARG A 69 -16.03 -4.83 27.62
N ASP A 70 -15.82 -3.78 28.40
CA ASP A 70 -16.06 -2.40 27.95
C ASP A 70 -15.07 -2.01 26.85
N GLU A 71 -13.82 -2.45 26.97
CA GLU A 71 -12.78 -2.26 25.97
C GLU A 71 -13.02 -3.10 24.71
N LEU A 72 -13.55 -4.32 24.84
CA LEU A 72 -13.97 -5.14 23.71
C LEU A 72 -15.08 -4.44 22.91
N GLU A 73 -16.12 -3.94 23.60
CA GLU A 73 -17.20 -3.19 22.94
C GLU A 73 -16.69 -1.94 22.24
N ARG A 74 -15.75 -1.21 22.87
CA ARG A 74 -15.15 -0.02 22.27
C ARG A 74 -14.28 -0.36 21.06
N LEU A 75 -13.46 -1.41 21.15
CA LEU A 75 -12.66 -1.90 20.02
C LEU A 75 -13.54 -2.23 18.81
N ILE A 76 -14.62 -2.98 19.04
CA ILE A 76 -15.55 -3.37 17.97
C ILE A 76 -16.25 -2.13 17.38
N ARG A 77 -16.60 -1.14 18.21
CA ARG A 77 -17.20 0.11 17.73
C ARG A 77 -16.25 0.90 16.84
N ASP A 78 -15.00 1.11 17.30
CA ASP A 78 -13.97 1.82 16.53
C ASP A 78 -13.75 1.16 15.15
N GLU A 79 -13.75 -0.18 15.10
CA GLU A 79 -13.63 -0.96 13.86
C GLU A 79 -14.85 -0.83 12.94
N VAL A 80 -16.07 -0.92 13.49
CA VAL A 80 -17.33 -0.79 12.73
C VAL A 80 -17.47 0.61 12.14
N GLU A 81 -17.05 1.64 12.87
CA GLU A 81 -17.05 3.04 12.43
C GLU A 81 -15.93 3.34 11.41
N GLY A 82 -15.02 2.39 11.16
CA GLY A 82 -13.88 2.58 10.26
C GLY A 82 -12.86 3.59 10.79
N SER A 83 -12.78 3.76 12.12
CA SER A 83 -11.82 4.63 12.80
C SER A 83 -10.77 3.77 13.54
N PRO A 84 -9.88 3.08 12.80
CA PRO A 84 -8.88 2.24 13.45
C PRO A 84 -7.93 3.12 14.26
N ALA A 85 -7.59 2.68 15.47
CA ALA A 85 -6.69 3.43 16.32
C ALA A 85 -5.32 3.67 15.66
N GLY A 86 -4.64 4.75 16.05
CA GLY A 86 -3.29 5.05 15.59
C GLY A 86 -2.30 3.91 15.86
N ALA A 87 -1.11 4.01 15.27
CA ALA A 87 -0.06 3.02 15.38
C ALA A 87 1.29 3.66 15.64
N VAL A 88 2.14 2.93 16.36
CA VAL A 88 3.52 3.35 16.66
C VAL A 88 4.52 2.41 16.01
N VAL A 89 5.64 2.98 15.58
CA VAL A 89 6.76 2.21 15.02
C VAL A 89 7.84 2.03 16.07
N VAL A 90 8.18 0.77 16.38
CA VAL A 90 9.23 0.41 17.35
C VAL A 90 10.10 -0.69 16.74
N GLY A 91 11.39 -0.43 16.58
CA GLY A 91 12.34 -1.42 16.07
C GLY A 91 11.99 -1.97 14.68
N GLY A 92 11.44 -1.14 13.80
CA GLY A 92 11.03 -1.53 12.44
C GLY A 92 9.70 -2.30 12.36
N ARG A 93 8.98 -2.44 13.47
CA ARG A 93 7.65 -3.08 13.53
C ARG A 93 6.59 -2.04 13.88
N ILE A 94 5.38 -2.26 13.36
CA ILE A 94 4.24 -1.35 13.52
C ILE A 94 3.25 -2.00 14.49
N TYR A 95 2.88 -1.28 15.54
CA TYR A 95 1.97 -1.76 16.58
C TYR A 95 0.73 -0.88 16.67
N ALA A 96 -0.45 -1.49 16.66
CA ALA A 96 -1.71 -0.79 16.90
C ALA A 96 -1.76 -0.29 18.35
N MET A 97 -2.20 0.95 18.54
CA MET A 97 -2.25 1.62 19.83
C MET A 97 -3.68 2.04 20.16
N TYR A 98 -4.34 1.24 20.98
CA TYR A 98 -5.64 1.57 21.56
C TYR A 98 -5.42 2.11 22.97
N PRO A 99 -5.60 3.42 23.25
CA PRO A 99 -5.23 4.01 24.55
C PRO A 99 -5.95 3.40 25.76
N TYR A 100 -7.11 2.78 25.53
CA TYR A 100 -7.91 2.09 26.53
C TYR A 100 -7.52 0.62 26.74
N LEU A 101 -6.68 0.03 25.89
CA LEU A 101 -6.17 -1.34 26.07
C LEU A 101 -4.76 -1.32 26.66
N ARG A 102 -4.65 -1.75 27.93
CA ARG A 102 -3.37 -1.86 28.63
C ARG A 102 -2.92 -3.31 28.71
N GLY A 103 -1.60 -3.54 28.73
CA GLY A 103 -1.01 -4.87 28.93
C GLY A 103 -1.09 -5.81 27.72
N VAL A 104 -1.51 -5.31 26.55
CA VAL A 104 -1.56 -6.10 25.32
C VAL A 104 -0.14 -6.57 24.94
N PRO A 105 0.07 -7.89 24.73
CA PRO A 105 1.35 -8.39 24.22
C PRO A 105 1.69 -7.79 22.86
N ARG A 106 2.95 -7.41 22.63
CA ARG A 106 3.40 -6.81 21.36
C ARG A 106 3.02 -7.66 20.14
N GLN A 107 3.13 -8.97 20.26
CA GLN A 107 2.74 -9.91 19.22
C GLN A 107 1.27 -9.80 18.81
N ASP A 108 0.35 -9.52 19.74
CA ASP A 108 -1.09 -9.41 19.45
C ASP A 108 -1.44 -8.04 18.85
N ALA A 109 -0.68 -6.99 19.22
CA ALA A 109 -0.80 -5.64 18.68
C ALA A 109 -0.05 -5.41 17.36
N ASP A 110 0.76 -6.36 16.91
CA ASP A 110 1.62 -6.20 15.72
C ASP A 110 0.80 -6.18 14.43
N ILE A 111 0.80 -5.06 13.73
CA ILE A 111 0.11 -4.85 12.45
C ILE A 111 1.09 -4.64 11.29
N THR A 112 2.36 -5.02 11.47
CA THR A 112 3.44 -4.74 10.51
C THR A 112 3.08 -5.20 9.09
N THR A 113 2.43 -6.35 8.94
CA THR A 113 2.03 -6.91 7.64
C THR A 113 0.67 -6.41 7.15
N GLU A 114 -0.08 -5.71 8.00
CA GLU A 114 -1.45 -5.24 7.73
C GLU A 114 -1.48 -3.76 7.32
N VAL A 115 -0.48 -2.96 7.73
CA VAL A 115 -0.40 -1.55 7.35
C VAL A 115 -0.03 -1.37 5.89
N GLY A 116 -0.95 -0.72 5.15
CA GLY A 116 -0.75 -0.31 3.77
C GLY A 116 -0.22 1.11 3.62
N VAL A 117 -0.38 1.65 2.42
CA VAL A 117 -0.11 3.04 2.07
C VAL A 117 -1.42 3.71 1.69
N GLU A 118 -1.82 4.74 2.45
CA GLU A 118 -2.87 5.65 2.02
C GLU A 118 -2.30 6.59 0.97
N HIS A 119 -2.93 6.64 -0.21
CA HIS A 119 -2.42 7.44 -1.32
C HIS A 119 -3.51 8.05 -2.21
N ARG A 120 -3.17 9.17 -2.85
CA ARG A 120 -4.02 9.82 -3.86
C ARG A 120 -3.17 10.49 -4.93
N LEU A 121 -3.49 10.27 -6.20
CA LEU A 121 -2.88 10.99 -7.33
C LEU A 121 -3.59 12.31 -7.56
N ASP A 122 -2.90 13.43 -7.38
CA ASP A 122 -3.47 14.77 -7.57
C ASP A 122 -3.23 15.30 -8.99
N ALA A 123 -2.07 15.01 -9.59
CA ALA A 123 -1.78 15.40 -10.96
C ALA A 123 -0.71 14.52 -11.61
N VAL A 124 -0.86 14.32 -12.93
CA VAL A 124 0.19 13.77 -13.78
C VAL A 124 0.27 14.56 -15.08
N SER A 125 1.46 15.05 -15.42
CA SER A 125 1.67 15.83 -16.63
C SER A 125 3.12 15.72 -17.11
N TRP A 126 3.35 16.12 -18.35
CA TRP A 126 4.71 16.28 -18.85
C TRP A 126 5.31 17.64 -18.47
N GLN A 127 6.52 17.66 -17.95
CA GLN A 127 7.35 18.85 -17.79
C GLN A 127 8.62 18.68 -18.63
N GLY A 128 8.65 19.31 -19.80
CA GLY A 128 9.67 19.04 -20.81
C GLY A 128 9.64 17.56 -21.24
N ARG A 129 10.72 16.85 -20.95
CA ARG A 129 10.89 15.40 -21.23
C ARG A 129 10.67 14.49 -20.02
N ARG A 130 10.33 15.06 -18.86
CA ARG A 130 10.06 14.32 -17.62
C ARG A 130 8.58 14.23 -17.34
N VAL A 131 8.16 13.18 -16.64
CA VAL A 131 6.80 13.00 -16.15
C VAL A 131 6.74 13.56 -14.73
N ARG A 132 5.99 14.66 -14.56
CA ARG A 132 5.69 15.25 -13.26
C ARG A 132 4.50 14.54 -12.65
N ILE A 133 4.69 13.99 -11.46
CA ILE A 133 3.68 13.26 -10.69
C ILE A 133 3.52 13.98 -9.35
N ARG A 134 2.30 14.34 -8.99
CA ARG A 134 1.96 14.93 -7.70
C ARG A 134 0.86 14.13 -7.02
N GLY A 135 0.93 14.03 -5.70
CA GLY A 135 -0.09 13.36 -4.93
C GLY A 135 0.21 13.36 -3.44
N THR A 136 -0.51 12.49 -2.73
CA THR A 136 -0.25 12.15 -1.33
C THR A 136 0.09 10.68 -1.20
N ALA A 137 1.00 10.35 -0.28
CA ALA A 137 1.31 8.99 0.12
C ALA A 137 1.81 8.98 1.57
N MET A 138 1.22 8.12 2.42
CA MET A 138 1.63 7.93 3.82
C MET A 138 1.30 6.52 4.30
N LEU A 139 2.01 6.05 5.34
CA LEU A 139 1.66 4.78 5.98
C LEU A 139 0.31 4.93 6.69
N GLU A 140 -0.59 3.96 6.52
CA GLU A 140 -1.88 3.96 7.23
C GLU A 140 -1.66 3.92 8.74
N ARG A 141 -2.48 4.66 9.50
CA ARG A 141 -2.50 4.69 10.98
C ARG A 141 -1.23 5.24 11.65
N VAL A 142 -0.16 5.56 10.92
CA VAL A 142 1.09 6.07 11.47
C VAL A 142 1.12 7.59 11.36
N GLU A 143 0.93 8.28 12.48
CA GLU A 143 0.98 9.73 12.53
C GLU A 143 2.42 10.24 12.48
N THR A 144 2.74 11.02 11.43
CA THR A 144 4.04 11.68 11.31
C THR A 144 3.95 12.91 10.40
N ASN A 145 4.82 13.89 10.65
CA ASN A 145 5.05 15.03 9.75
C ASN A 145 6.21 14.79 8.77
N ARG A 146 6.90 13.65 8.86
CA ARG A 146 8.07 13.29 8.06
C ARG A 146 7.82 11.96 7.37
N THR A 147 7.30 12.04 6.16
CA THR A 147 7.17 10.90 5.25
C THR A 147 8.04 11.15 4.04
N ALA A 148 8.98 10.23 3.76
CA ALA A 148 9.70 10.21 2.50
C ALA A 148 8.90 9.41 1.48
N VAL A 149 8.84 9.89 0.24
CA VAL A 149 8.10 9.23 -0.85
C VAL A 149 9.01 9.01 -2.04
N GLU A 150 8.93 7.84 -2.64
CA GLU A 150 9.52 7.53 -3.93
C GLU A 150 8.44 7.06 -4.91
N VAL A 151 8.59 7.45 -6.18
CA VAL A 151 7.79 6.88 -7.27
C VAL A 151 8.58 5.74 -7.89
N VAL A 152 8.02 4.55 -7.85
CA VAL A 152 8.67 3.33 -8.36
C VAL A 152 7.97 2.89 -9.64
N LEU A 153 8.72 2.80 -10.74
CA LEU A 153 8.28 2.16 -11.96
C LEU A 153 8.67 0.69 -11.89
N ARG A 154 7.70 -0.22 -11.89
CA ARG A 154 7.93 -1.67 -11.89
C ARG A 154 7.53 -2.27 -13.23
N GLU A 155 8.47 -2.94 -13.90
CA GLU A 155 8.19 -3.60 -15.18
C GLU A 155 7.27 -4.79 -14.97
N ARG A 156 6.19 -4.87 -15.77
CA ARG A 156 5.12 -5.86 -15.56
C ARG A 156 5.56 -7.31 -15.74
N THR A 157 6.53 -7.55 -16.62
CA THR A 157 6.95 -8.92 -16.99
C THR A 157 8.10 -9.42 -16.14
N THR A 158 9.12 -8.59 -15.90
CA THR A 158 10.33 -9.02 -15.19
C THR A 158 10.38 -8.58 -13.72
N GLY A 159 9.55 -7.61 -13.33
CA GLY A 159 9.61 -7.01 -12.00
C GLY A 159 10.78 -6.04 -11.79
N ARG A 160 11.55 -5.69 -12.82
CA ARG A 160 12.62 -4.68 -12.73
C ARG A 160 12.06 -3.34 -12.25
N GLU A 161 12.83 -2.60 -11.47
CA GLU A 161 12.39 -1.35 -10.87
C GLU A 161 13.29 -0.17 -11.21
N HIS A 162 12.66 0.99 -11.37
CA HIS A 162 13.32 2.30 -11.38
C HIS A 162 12.63 3.21 -10.36
N ALA A 163 13.36 3.62 -9.34
CA ALA A 163 12.86 4.53 -8.31
C ALA A 163 13.26 5.98 -8.61
N PHE A 164 12.32 6.89 -8.41
CA PHE A 164 12.53 8.32 -8.53
C PHE A 164 12.19 8.99 -7.19
N PRO A 165 13.14 9.72 -6.58
CA PRO A 165 12.86 10.43 -5.34
C PRO A 165 11.79 11.50 -5.58
N ALA A 166 10.95 11.73 -4.58
CA ALA A 166 9.97 12.80 -4.58
C ALA A 166 10.31 13.87 -3.55
N ASP A 167 10.13 15.12 -3.94
CA ASP A 167 10.26 16.27 -3.04
C ASP A 167 8.98 16.41 -2.20
N PRO A 168 9.09 16.60 -0.86
CA PRO A 168 7.94 16.87 -0.01
C PRO A 168 7.19 18.14 -0.44
N ARG A 169 5.86 18.08 -0.40
CA ARG A 169 4.97 19.21 -0.70
C ARG A 169 3.84 19.27 0.33
N PRO A 170 3.34 20.46 0.67
CA PRO A 170 2.10 20.57 1.42
C PRO A 170 0.95 19.88 0.66
N ALA A 171 0.26 18.96 1.32
CA ALA A 171 -0.92 18.30 0.77
C ALA A 171 -2.18 19.17 0.96
N PRO A 172 -3.07 19.28 -0.05
CA PRO A 172 -4.37 19.90 0.15
C PRO A 172 -5.18 19.17 1.22
N GLY A 173 -5.73 19.92 2.19
CA GLY A 173 -6.57 19.40 3.26
C GLY A 173 -5.80 18.90 4.50
N THR A 174 -4.83 18.00 4.32
CA THR A 174 -4.11 17.36 5.43
C THR A 174 -2.83 18.09 5.85
N GLY A 175 -2.23 18.88 4.96
CA GLY A 175 -0.94 19.55 5.19
C GLY A 175 0.29 18.61 5.19
N THR A 176 0.10 17.30 5.30
CA THR A 176 1.17 16.29 5.41
C THR A 176 1.08 15.22 4.30
N GLY A 177 2.21 14.56 4.03
CA GLY A 177 2.30 13.43 3.09
C GLY A 177 2.17 13.78 1.60
N GLY A 178 2.12 15.07 1.25
CA GLY A 178 2.14 15.52 -0.13
C GLY A 178 3.53 15.40 -0.74
N PHE A 179 3.60 15.11 -2.03
CA PHE A 179 4.86 14.95 -2.75
C PHE A 179 4.77 15.42 -4.20
N GLU A 180 5.95 15.68 -4.78
CA GLU A 180 6.15 15.87 -6.21
C GLU A 180 7.37 15.08 -6.69
N ALA A 181 7.20 14.26 -7.73
CA ALA A 181 8.28 13.56 -8.39
C ALA A 181 8.42 14.01 -9.84
N LEU A 182 9.65 14.12 -10.31
CA LEU A 182 9.99 14.34 -11.72
C LEU A 182 10.71 13.10 -12.27
N ALA A 183 9.92 12.14 -12.76
CA ALA A 183 10.46 10.91 -13.33
C ALA A 183 11.03 11.18 -14.74
N ASP A 184 12.30 10.82 -14.95
CA ASP A 184 12.95 10.88 -16.26
C ASP A 184 12.92 9.51 -16.93
N PRO A 185 12.01 9.27 -17.90
CA PRO A 185 11.87 7.96 -18.51
C PRO A 185 12.96 7.67 -19.56
N SER A 186 13.93 8.57 -19.79
CA SER A 186 14.98 8.35 -20.79
C SER A 186 15.95 7.21 -20.42
N GLY A 187 16.14 6.94 -19.13
CA GLY A 187 16.95 5.83 -18.62
C GLY A 187 16.16 4.52 -18.42
N VAL A 188 14.86 4.52 -18.73
CA VAL A 188 13.97 3.37 -18.53
C VAL A 188 13.90 2.57 -19.82
N GLU A 189 14.11 1.26 -19.72
CA GLU A 189 14.13 0.40 -20.89
C GLU A 189 12.74 0.25 -21.54
N PRO A 190 12.68 -0.09 -22.85
CA PRO A 190 11.43 -0.42 -23.52
C PRO A 190 10.65 -1.50 -22.76
N GLY A 191 9.36 -1.25 -22.51
CA GLY A 191 8.55 -2.12 -21.69
C GLY A 191 7.24 -1.50 -21.22
N ARG A 192 6.47 -2.27 -20.45
CA ARG A 192 5.27 -1.80 -19.75
C ARG A 192 5.56 -1.70 -18.26
N TRP A 193 5.37 -0.52 -17.71
CA TRP A 193 5.79 -0.16 -16.36
C TRP A 193 4.56 0.28 -15.55
N ASP A 194 4.30 -0.39 -14.44
CA ASP A 194 3.28 -0.02 -13.48
C ASP A 194 3.85 0.96 -12.46
N VAL A 195 3.14 2.04 -12.18
CA VAL A 195 3.58 3.05 -11.20
C VAL A 195 3.14 2.65 -9.80
N HIS A 196 4.09 2.65 -8.87
CA HIS A 196 3.89 2.48 -7.44
C HIS A 196 4.39 3.72 -6.70
N VAL A 197 3.91 3.89 -5.48
CA VAL A 197 4.48 4.82 -4.50
C VAL A 197 5.02 4.02 -3.33
N ALA A 198 6.25 4.32 -2.93
CA ALA A 198 6.85 3.82 -1.70
C ALA A 198 6.82 4.94 -0.66
N ALA A 199 6.13 4.71 0.46
CA ALA A 199 6.06 5.66 1.57
C ALA A 199 6.90 5.13 2.73
N THR A 200 7.78 5.98 3.25
CA THR A 200 8.67 5.64 4.37
C THR A 200 8.42 6.56 5.54
N ALA A 201 8.07 5.97 6.69
CA ALA A 201 7.92 6.67 7.97
C ALA A 201 8.63 5.88 9.07
N HIS A 202 9.40 6.58 9.91
CA HIS A 202 10.15 5.99 11.03
C HIS A 202 11.01 4.75 10.64
N GLY A 203 11.59 4.77 9.43
CA GLY A 203 12.43 3.69 8.92
C GLY A 203 11.68 2.47 8.38
N VAL A 204 10.35 2.50 8.33
CA VAL A 204 9.52 1.45 7.72
C VAL A 204 9.00 1.94 6.38
N THR A 205 9.19 1.14 5.33
CA THR A 205 8.72 1.41 3.97
C THR A 205 7.60 0.47 3.59
N ARG A 206 6.53 1.01 3.00
CA ARG A 206 5.47 0.23 2.35
C ARG A 206 5.22 0.79 0.96
N GLU A 207 4.70 -0.07 0.10
CA GLU A 207 4.43 0.26 -1.29
C GLU A 207 2.98 -0.01 -1.66
N ALA A 208 2.44 0.82 -2.54
CA ALA A 208 1.13 0.62 -3.15
C ALA A 208 1.12 1.02 -4.62
N ARG A 209 0.29 0.32 -5.40
CA ARG A 209 0.11 0.63 -6.83
C ARG A 209 -0.70 1.91 -7.00
N PHE A 210 -0.12 2.88 -7.67
CA PHE A 210 -0.59 4.26 -7.63
C PHE A 210 -1.59 4.61 -8.74
N GLY A 211 -2.47 5.59 -8.48
CA GLY A 211 -3.38 6.20 -9.46
C GLY A 211 -4.85 5.75 -9.44
N SER A 212 -5.18 4.63 -8.80
CA SER A 212 -6.58 4.16 -8.67
C SER A 212 -7.45 5.13 -7.86
N ARG A 213 -6.87 5.73 -6.81
CA ARG A 213 -7.39 6.89 -6.07
C ARG A 213 -6.76 8.16 -6.64
N ARG A 214 -7.59 9.09 -7.11
CA ARG A 214 -7.12 10.31 -7.78
C ARG A 214 -8.10 11.47 -7.61
N ALA A 215 -7.61 12.69 -7.79
CA ALA A 215 -8.43 13.90 -7.78
C ALA A 215 -9.46 13.90 -8.94
N ASP A 216 -10.60 14.53 -8.69
CA ASP A 216 -11.64 14.71 -9.69
C ASP A 216 -11.15 15.56 -10.87
N GLY A 217 -11.62 15.23 -12.08
CA GLY A 217 -11.25 15.97 -13.30
C GLY A 217 -9.83 15.72 -13.82
N LEU A 218 -9.07 14.81 -13.21
CA LEU A 218 -7.75 14.42 -13.72
C LEU A 218 -7.88 13.82 -15.14
N LYS A 219 -7.12 14.36 -16.10
CA LYS A 219 -7.12 13.88 -17.49
C LYS A 219 -6.54 12.46 -17.56
N THR A 220 -7.38 11.49 -17.92
CA THR A 220 -6.99 10.07 -18.01
C THR A 220 -6.63 9.61 -19.42
N ALA A 221 -6.88 10.44 -20.43
CA ALA A 221 -6.52 10.14 -21.82
C ALA A 221 -4.99 9.91 -21.93
N PRO A 222 -4.53 8.88 -22.68
CA PRO A 222 -3.11 8.61 -22.84
C PRO A 222 -2.33 9.80 -23.38
N GLN A 223 -1.22 10.15 -22.71
CA GLN A 223 -0.33 11.25 -23.09
C GLN A 223 0.97 10.69 -23.63
N ARG A 224 1.31 11.02 -24.89
CA ARG A 224 2.51 10.48 -25.57
C ARG A 224 3.56 11.55 -25.78
N ARG A 225 4.83 11.23 -25.57
CA ARG A 225 5.94 12.14 -25.83
C ARG A 225 7.21 11.39 -26.27
N PRO A 226 7.96 11.89 -27.27
CA PRO A 226 9.29 11.37 -27.57
C PRO A 226 10.29 11.82 -26.48
N VAL A 227 11.08 10.88 -25.97
CA VAL A 227 12.09 11.09 -24.93
C VAL A 227 13.29 10.19 -25.19
N GLY A 228 14.49 10.76 -25.38
CA GLY A 228 15.74 9.97 -25.42
C GLY A 228 15.85 8.91 -26.53
N GLY A 229 15.13 9.06 -27.65
CA GLY A 229 15.06 8.00 -28.68
C GLY A 229 14.00 6.93 -28.41
N HIS A 230 13.13 7.16 -27.43
CA HIS A 230 11.95 6.37 -27.13
C HIS A 230 10.66 7.18 -27.35
N HIS A 231 9.56 6.48 -27.61
CA HIS A 231 8.21 6.99 -27.43
C HIS A 231 7.65 6.50 -26.11
N VAL A 232 7.40 7.44 -25.21
CA VAL A 232 6.84 7.16 -23.88
C VAL A 232 5.37 7.57 -23.87
N SER A 233 4.51 6.66 -23.41
CA SER A 233 3.08 6.89 -23.23
C SER A 233 2.71 6.73 -21.76
N VAL A 234 2.22 7.79 -21.14
CA VAL A 234 1.60 7.76 -19.81
C VAL A 234 0.13 7.48 -19.98
N TYR A 235 -0.42 6.49 -19.27
CA TYR A 235 -1.80 6.06 -19.40
C TYR A 235 -2.33 5.46 -18.10
N PHE A 236 -3.65 5.23 -18.05
CA PHE A 236 -4.29 4.51 -16.96
C PHE A 236 -4.72 3.12 -17.42
N THR A 237 -4.42 2.11 -16.60
CA THR A 237 -4.85 0.73 -16.81
C THR A 237 -6.37 0.57 -16.64
N LYS A 238 -6.92 -0.58 -17.03
CA LYS A 238 -8.35 -0.90 -16.81
C LYS A 238 -8.76 -0.80 -15.33
N GLY A 239 -7.87 -1.15 -14.41
CA GLY A 239 -8.08 -1.01 -12.96
C GLY A 239 -7.88 0.41 -12.43
N GLY A 240 -7.64 1.40 -13.30
CA GLY A 240 -7.48 2.80 -12.93
C GLY A 240 -6.10 3.16 -12.37
N HIS A 241 -5.11 2.27 -12.40
CA HIS A 241 -3.74 2.58 -11.96
C HIS A 241 -2.94 3.27 -13.06
N LEU A 242 -2.03 4.17 -12.65
CA LEU A 242 -1.11 4.86 -13.54
C LEU A 242 -0.04 3.90 -14.06
N ALA A 243 0.29 4.01 -15.34
CA ALA A 243 1.29 3.19 -16.00
C ALA A 243 2.00 3.95 -17.14
N LEU A 244 3.18 3.48 -17.48
CA LEU A 244 3.98 3.95 -18.62
C LEU A 244 4.17 2.80 -19.62
N VAL A 245 4.14 3.12 -20.91
CA VAL A 245 4.72 2.26 -21.94
C VAL A 245 5.88 3.00 -22.56
N VAL A 246 7.06 2.38 -22.53
CA VAL A 246 8.25 2.86 -23.23
C VAL A 246 8.44 2.00 -24.47
N ARG A 247 8.55 2.62 -25.64
CA ARG A 247 8.83 1.95 -26.92
C ARG A 247 10.04 2.58 -27.56
N GLU A 248 10.85 1.80 -28.27
CA GLU A 248 11.88 2.36 -29.12
C GLU A 248 11.27 3.23 -30.23
N ASP A 249 11.92 4.35 -30.52
CA ASP A 249 11.61 5.13 -31.70
C ASP A 249 12.19 4.42 -32.94
N ALA A 250 11.31 3.95 -33.83
CA ALA A 250 11.70 3.31 -35.09
C ALA A 250 12.59 4.22 -35.97
N GLY A 251 12.60 5.53 -35.71
CA GLY A 251 13.46 6.50 -36.40
C GLY A 251 14.96 6.34 -36.11
N ALA A 252 15.36 5.89 -34.92
CA ALA A 252 16.76 5.75 -34.54
C ALA A 252 17.47 4.59 -35.26
N THR A 253 16.74 3.49 -35.49
CA THR A 253 17.21 2.35 -36.30
C THR A 253 17.41 2.75 -37.76
N SER A 254 16.58 3.67 -38.28
CA SER A 254 16.64 4.14 -39.66
C SER A 254 17.89 4.98 -39.97
N LEU A 255 18.41 5.76 -39.02
CA LEU A 255 19.62 6.58 -39.22
C LEU A 255 20.89 5.73 -39.26
N ARG A 256 21.03 4.75 -38.36
CA ARG A 256 22.15 3.79 -38.41
C ARG A 256 22.11 2.93 -39.68
N ALA A 257 20.92 2.50 -40.11
CA ALA A 257 20.75 1.79 -41.37
C ALA A 257 21.06 2.68 -42.59
N ARG A 258 20.64 3.95 -42.58
CA ARG A 258 20.94 4.93 -43.65
C ARG A 258 22.42 5.29 -43.72
N LEU A 259 23.11 5.42 -42.57
CA LEU A 259 24.56 5.66 -42.52
C LEU A 259 25.36 4.46 -43.03
N ARG A 260 25.01 3.22 -42.64
CA ARG A 260 25.64 2.01 -43.20
C ARG A 260 25.47 1.93 -44.72
N ARG A 261 24.28 2.26 -45.24
CA ARG A 261 23.97 2.23 -46.68
C ARG A 261 24.72 3.30 -47.49
N ARG A 262 25.10 4.43 -46.87
CA ARG A 262 25.93 5.47 -47.50
C ARG A 262 27.41 5.07 -47.53
N LEU A 263 27.92 4.46 -46.46
CA LEU A 263 29.31 4.00 -46.39
C LEU A 263 29.58 2.80 -47.30
N SER A 264 28.61 1.91 -47.49
CA SER A 264 28.72 0.79 -48.45
C SER A 264 28.55 1.22 -49.92
N ARG A 265 28.12 2.46 -50.19
CA ARG A 265 28.04 3.03 -51.55
C ARG A 265 29.27 3.86 -51.94
N SER A 266 30.12 4.23 -50.99
CA SER A 266 31.39 4.92 -51.23
C SER A 266 32.58 3.97 -51.37
N ALA A 267 32.39 2.66 -51.21
CA ALA A 267 33.39 1.62 -51.42
C ALA A 267 33.18 0.93 -52.78
N THR A 268 33.32 1.69 -53.87
CA THR A 268 33.62 1.13 -55.19
C THR A 268 34.54 2.11 -55.90
N PRO A 269 35.87 2.01 -55.71
CA PRO A 269 36.81 2.57 -56.65
C PRO A 269 36.92 1.66 -57.88
N ARG A 270 37.19 2.33 -59.00
CA ARG A 270 37.37 1.87 -60.39
C ARG A 270 38.04 0.52 -60.58
#